data_AF-A0A0P7X5Z3-F1
#
_entry.id   AF-A0A0P7X5Z3-F1
#
_cell.length_a   1.000
_cell.length_b   1.000
_cell.length_c   1.000
_cell.angle_alpha   90.00
_cell.angle_beta   90.00
_cell.angle_gamma   90.00
#
_symmetry.space_group_name_H-M   'P 1'
#
loop_
_entity.id
_entity.type
_entity.pdbx_description
1 polymer ?
#
loop_
_entity_poly.entity_id
_entity_poly.type
_entity_poly.pdbx_seq_one_letter_code
_entity_poly.pdbx_strand_id
1 'polypeptide(L)'
;MNHSYFPKPERIKLFGGIEADVFELGDDARTIVMISRMPPGAEAPPHEHAEHQIGMCLSGVYRMRVGDEQRELEALKGAYWVPGGETHGAMNIGSTTAITLDIKRFPRPEQEGQSTPCAPEVRFLDMTPARNIKGGLNLNFFVGPWFEIMLSVLEPDALMPRHAHRGVQIGIGLEGEYRMDVGDETQRFSENCVYFAPDQIPHMGHNDTDRPATSLNIFIPPRWNLLPKRLRKTIDEAPDAIR
;
A
#
# COMPACT_ATOMS: atom_id res chain seq x y z
N MET A 1 -8.74 -2.90 20.53
CA MET A 1 -8.98 -3.97 19.54
C MET A 1 -7.75 -4.86 19.53
N ASN A 2 -7.92 -6.17 19.30
CA ASN A 2 -6.79 -7.12 19.26
C ASN A 2 -6.25 -7.12 17.82
N HIS A 3 -5.13 -6.45 17.57
CA HIS A 3 -4.44 -6.49 16.28
C HIS A 3 -3.30 -7.51 16.34
N SER A 4 -2.92 -8.07 15.20
CA SER A 4 -1.69 -8.86 15.06
C SER A 4 -0.67 -8.01 14.30
N TYR A 5 0.58 -7.99 14.75
CA TYR A 5 1.65 -7.32 14.01
C TYR A 5 2.01 -8.04 12.71
N PHE A 6 1.72 -9.34 12.63
CA PHE A 6 1.95 -10.18 11.46
C PHE A 6 0.70 -11.04 11.20
N PRO A 7 -0.36 -10.45 10.63
CA PRO A 7 -1.61 -11.15 10.38
C PRO A 7 -1.42 -12.33 9.43
N LYS A 8 -2.21 -13.38 9.63
CA LYS A 8 -2.27 -14.53 8.72
C LYS A 8 -3.41 -14.32 7.72
N PRO A 9 -3.23 -14.71 6.44
CA PRO A 9 -4.28 -14.54 5.46
C PRO A 9 -5.35 -15.62 5.59
N GLU A 10 -6.57 -15.25 5.23
CA GLU A 10 -7.60 -16.19 4.79
C GLU A 10 -7.66 -16.20 3.26
N ARG A 11 -7.68 -17.39 2.66
CA ARG A 11 -7.81 -17.54 1.20
C ARG A 11 -9.29 -17.58 0.82
N ILE A 12 -9.72 -16.65 -0.02
CA ILE A 12 -11.09 -16.62 -0.55
C ILE A 12 -11.09 -16.75 -2.07
N LYS A 13 -12.22 -17.20 -2.62
CA LYS A 13 -12.52 -17.17 -4.05
C LYS A 13 -13.47 -16.03 -4.34
N LEU A 14 -13.12 -15.24 -5.33
CA LEU A 14 -13.91 -14.13 -5.85
C LEU A 14 -14.52 -14.53 -7.21
N PHE A 15 -15.22 -13.59 -7.84
CA PHE A 15 -15.77 -13.77 -9.19
C PHE A 15 -14.65 -14.03 -10.22
N GLY A 16 -15.01 -14.55 -11.40
CA GLY A 16 -14.08 -14.65 -12.53
C GLY A 16 -12.87 -15.59 -12.32
N GLY A 17 -12.90 -16.46 -11.30
CA GLY A 17 -11.80 -17.35 -10.95
C GLY A 17 -10.64 -16.66 -10.21
N ILE A 18 -10.85 -15.43 -9.74
CA ILE A 18 -9.87 -14.71 -8.93
C ILE A 18 -9.82 -15.32 -7.53
N GLU A 19 -8.61 -15.52 -7.00
CA GLU A 19 -8.40 -15.95 -5.62
C GLU A 19 -7.62 -14.88 -4.86
N ALA A 20 -7.99 -14.59 -3.62
CA ALA A 20 -7.34 -13.55 -2.82
C ALA A 20 -6.90 -14.07 -1.45
N ASP A 21 -5.67 -13.75 -1.06
CA ASP A 21 -5.24 -13.76 0.34
C ASP A 21 -5.71 -12.48 1.01
N VAL A 22 -6.59 -12.60 2.01
CA VAL A 22 -7.15 -11.47 2.75
C VAL A 22 -6.55 -11.43 4.15
N PHE A 23 -5.91 -10.31 4.48
CA PHE A 23 -5.33 -10.04 5.79
C PHE A 23 -6.15 -8.93 6.46
N GLU A 24 -6.81 -9.26 7.57
CA GLU A 24 -7.47 -8.25 8.41
C GLU A 24 -6.47 -7.69 9.42
N LEU A 25 -6.32 -6.36 9.47
CA LEU A 25 -5.31 -5.72 10.33
C LEU A 25 -5.82 -5.42 11.75
N GLY A 26 -7.14 -5.42 11.95
CA GLY A 26 -7.75 -5.21 13.27
C GLY A 26 -7.63 -3.79 13.82
N ASP A 27 -7.42 -2.80 12.95
CA ASP A 27 -7.42 -1.37 13.29
C ASP A 27 -8.83 -0.76 13.22
N ASP A 28 -8.97 0.44 13.76
CA ASP A 28 -10.27 1.12 13.81
C ASP A 28 -10.82 1.41 12.41
N ALA A 29 -9.96 1.59 11.40
CA ALA A 29 -10.37 1.80 10.01
C ALA A 29 -10.84 0.52 9.30
N ARG A 30 -10.78 -0.64 9.97
CA ARG A 30 -11.08 -1.97 9.41
C ARG A 30 -10.29 -2.20 8.13
N THR A 31 -9.01 -1.89 8.18
CA THR A 31 -8.09 -2.03 7.06
C THR A 31 -7.93 -3.52 6.74
N ILE A 32 -8.11 -3.85 5.47
CA ILE A 32 -7.80 -5.16 4.90
C ILE A 32 -6.75 -5.01 3.81
N VAL A 33 -5.84 -5.97 3.74
CA VAL A 33 -4.91 -6.14 2.63
C VAL A 33 -5.34 -7.36 1.83
N MET A 34 -5.39 -7.24 0.52
CA MET A 34 -5.75 -8.32 -0.40
C MET A 34 -4.62 -8.51 -1.40
N ILE A 35 -4.06 -9.72 -1.45
CA ILE A 35 -3.13 -10.13 -2.51
C ILE A 35 -3.86 -11.11 -3.41
N SER A 36 -4.25 -10.64 -4.59
CA SER A 36 -5.14 -11.37 -5.49
C SER A 36 -4.39 -11.99 -6.67
N ARG A 37 -4.80 -13.18 -7.07
CA ARG A 37 -4.34 -13.92 -8.26
C ARG A 37 -5.44 -13.84 -9.29
N MET A 38 -5.22 -13.08 -10.36
CA MET A 38 -6.16 -12.93 -11.47
C MET A 38 -5.70 -13.77 -12.66
N PRO A 39 -6.36 -14.89 -13.01
CA PRO A 39 -6.02 -15.65 -14.22
C PRO A 39 -6.10 -14.80 -15.51
N PRO A 40 -5.46 -15.21 -16.61
CA PRO A 40 -5.60 -14.53 -17.90
C PRO A 40 -7.07 -14.33 -18.29
N GLY A 41 -7.45 -13.10 -18.64
CA GLY A 41 -8.82 -12.74 -19.01
C GLY A 41 -9.81 -12.64 -17.84
N ALA A 42 -9.40 -12.90 -16.60
CA ALA A 42 -10.26 -12.72 -15.44
C ALA A 42 -10.61 -11.23 -15.26
N GLU A 43 -11.88 -10.97 -14.94
CA GLU A 43 -12.42 -9.63 -14.79
C GLU A 43 -12.99 -9.44 -13.39
N ALA A 44 -12.64 -8.31 -12.78
CA ALA A 44 -13.37 -7.67 -11.71
C ALA A 44 -14.39 -6.68 -12.25
N PRO A 45 -15.70 -7.04 -12.22
CA PRO A 45 -16.72 -6.19 -12.78
C PRO A 45 -16.76 -4.85 -12.03
N PRO A 46 -17.20 -3.78 -12.71
CA PRO A 46 -17.39 -2.48 -12.06
C PRO A 46 -18.26 -2.60 -10.81
N HIS A 47 -17.77 -2.09 -9.70
CA HIS A 47 -18.46 -2.04 -8.42
C HIS A 47 -18.01 -0.82 -7.61
N GLU A 48 -18.69 -0.57 -6.51
CA GLU A 48 -18.35 0.48 -5.56
C GLU A 48 -18.60 0.00 -4.13
N HIS A 49 -17.93 0.65 -3.19
CA HIS A 49 -18.06 0.39 -1.76
C HIS A 49 -17.60 1.61 -0.97
N ALA A 50 -17.95 1.67 0.33
CA ALA A 50 -17.70 2.84 1.18
C ALA A 50 -16.21 3.02 1.53
N GLU A 51 -15.42 1.95 1.47
CA GLU A 51 -13.99 1.94 1.74
C GLU A 51 -13.21 2.67 0.64
N HIS A 52 -12.19 3.43 1.06
CA HIS A 52 -11.10 3.81 0.17
C HIS A 52 -10.34 2.55 -0.25
N GLN A 53 -9.88 2.50 -1.50
CA GLN A 53 -9.05 1.44 -2.02
C GLN A 53 -7.76 2.00 -2.59
N ILE A 54 -6.62 1.42 -2.22
CA ILE A 54 -5.31 1.70 -2.81
C ILE A 54 -4.83 0.40 -3.44
N GLY A 55 -4.22 0.43 -4.62
CA GLY A 55 -3.67 -0.80 -5.16
C GLY A 55 -2.63 -0.63 -6.25
N MET A 56 -2.04 -1.75 -6.65
CA MET A 56 -1.04 -1.81 -7.71
C MET A 56 -0.89 -3.24 -8.25
N CYS A 57 -0.15 -3.37 -9.35
CA CYS A 57 0.28 -4.67 -9.88
C CYS A 57 1.58 -5.09 -9.21
N LEU A 58 1.63 -6.30 -8.61
CA LEU A 58 2.84 -6.90 -8.05
C LEU A 58 3.57 -7.77 -9.07
N SER A 59 2.83 -8.44 -9.95
CA SER A 59 3.37 -9.27 -11.04
C SER A 59 2.40 -9.35 -12.21
N GLY A 60 2.91 -9.40 -13.44
CA GLY A 60 2.11 -9.39 -14.65
C GLY A 60 1.60 -7.99 -15.03
N VAL A 61 0.42 -7.94 -15.65
CA VAL A 61 -0.24 -6.72 -16.09
C VAL A 61 -1.76 -6.86 -16.04
N TYR A 62 -2.45 -5.82 -15.59
CA TYR A 62 -3.90 -5.75 -15.70
C TYR A 62 -4.34 -4.33 -16.05
N ARG A 63 -5.53 -4.19 -16.63
CA ARG A 63 -6.16 -2.88 -16.84
C ARG A 63 -7.01 -2.55 -15.63
N MET A 64 -6.72 -1.43 -14.99
CA MET A 64 -7.50 -0.87 -13.90
C MET A 64 -8.38 0.26 -14.42
N ARG A 65 -9.63 0.31 -13.98
CA ARG A 65 -10.58 1.39 -14.26
C ARG A 65 -11.05 2.03 -12.97
N VAL A 66 -11.02 3.36 -12.91
CA VAL A 66 -11.56 4.17 -11.81
C VAL A 66 -12.39 5.30 -12.40
N GLY A 67 -13.70 5.28 -12.17
CA GLY A 67 -14.65 6.17 -12.85
C GLY A 67 -14.56 6.04 -14.38
N ASP A 68 -14.26 7.16 -15.03
CA ASP A 68 -14.09 7.24 -16.49
C ASP A 68 -12.62 7.07 -16.94
N GLU A 69 -11.69 7.02 -16.00
CA GLU A 69 -10.27 6.82 -16.28
C GLU A 69 -9.91 5.33 -16.27
N GLN A 70 -8.98 4.95 -17.15
CA GLN A 70 -8.42 3.60 -17.16
C GLN A 70 -6.92 3.64 -17.46
N ARG A 71 -6.17 2.70 -16.88
CA ARG A 71 -4.74 2.54 -17.10
C ARG A 71 -4.34 1.06 -17.07
N GLU A 72 -3.38 0.70 -17.91
CA GLU A 72 -2.70 -0.59 -17.81
C GLU A 72 -1.60 -0.50 -16.74
N LEU A 73 -1.67 -1.36 -15.73
CA LEU A 73 -0.75 -1.38 -14.61
C LEU A 73 0.18 -2.59 -14.76
N GLU A 74 1.40 -2.31 -15.22
CA GLU A 74 2.50 -3.27 -15.19
C GLU A 74 3.07 -3.41 -13.77
N ALA A 75 3.62 -4.60 -13.48
CA ALA A 75 4.24 -4.94 -12.21
C ALA A 75 5.18 -3.84 -11.69
N LEU A 76 4.88 -3.32 -10.51
CA LEU A 76 5.67 -2.34 -9.77
C LEU A 76 5.94 -1.00 -10.48
N LYS A 77 5.21 -0.68 -11.56
CA LYS A 77 5.42 0.57 -12.32
C LYS A 77 4.40 1.66 -12.06
N GLY A 78 3.22 1.30 -11.53
CA GLY A 78 2.15 2.24 -11.25
C GLY A 78 1.28 1.77 -10.09
N ALA A 79 0.66 2.71 -9.42
CA ALA A 79 -0.37 2.46 -8.41
C ALA A 79 -1.64 3.22 -8.75
N TYR A 80 -2.73 2.90 -8.06
CA TYR A 80 -3.99 3.62 -8.14
C TYR A 80 -4.56 3.85 -6.74
N TRP A 81 -5.50 4.79 -6.64
CA TRP A 81 -6.40 4.84 -5.49
C TRP A 81 -7.81 5.26 -5.91
N VAL A 82 -8.77 4.84 -5.11
CA VAL A 82 -10.20 5.02 -5.32
C VAL A 82 -10.80 5.59 -4.03
N PRO A 83 -11.41 6.78 -4.08
CA PRO A 83 -12.24 7.29 -3.00
C PRO A 83 -13.43 6.37 -2.71
N GLY A 84 -13.94 6.43 -1.48
CA GLY A 84 -15.13 5.65 -1.11
C GLY A 84 -16.34 6.12 -1.91
N GLY A 85 -17.13 5.18 -2.42
CA GLY A 85 -18.29 5.44 -3.27
C GLY A 85 -17.96 5.71 -4.74
N GLU A 86 -16.71 5.57 -5.18
CA GLU A 86 -16.35 5.70 -6.59
C GLU A 86 -16.30 4.33 -7.28
N THR A 87 -16.98 4.21 -8.42
CA THR A 87 -17.03 2.97 -9.21
C THR A 87 -15.65 2.61 -9.77
N HIS A 88 -15.25 1.35 -9.64
CA HIS A 88 -13.99 0.85 -10.15
C HIS A 88 -14.08 -0.62 -10.55
N GLY A 89 -13.15 -1.08 -11.39
CA GLY A 89 -13.07 -2.46 -11.87
C GLY A 89 -11.71 -2.77 -12.47
N ALA A 90 -11.44 -4.03 -12.77
CA ALA A 90 -10.15 -4.46 -13.27
C ALA A 90 -10.28 -5.64 -14.24
N MET A 91 -9.35 -5.80 -15.17
CA MET A 91 -9.28 -6.98 -16.04
C MET A 91 -7.84 -7.39 -16.25
N ASN A 92 -7.52 -8.67 -16.06
CA ASN A 92 -6.23 -9.19 -16.50
C ASN A 92 -6.21 -9.26 -18.03
N ILE A 93 -5.44 -8.37 -18.64
CA ILE A 93 -5.24 -8.27 -20.10
C ILE A 93 -3.99 -9.03 -20.58
N GLY A 94 -3.20 -9.58 -19.66
CA GLY A 94 -2.00 -10.36 -19.95
C GLY A 94 -2.30 -11.82 -20.29
N SER A 95 -1.29 -12.52 -20.80
CA SER A 95 -1.35 -13.96 -21.08
C SER A 95 -0.96 -14.83 -19.89
N THR A 96 -0.55 -14.23 -18.76
CA THR A 96 -0.18 -14.91 -17.52
C THR A 96 -1.04 -14.41 -16.36
N THR A 97 -1.09 -15.16 -15.26
CA THR A 97 -1.75 -14.72 -14.03
C THR A 97 -1.12 -13.42 -13.52
N ALA A 98 -1.94 -12.38 -13.32
CA ALA A 98 -1.52 -11.16 -12.66
C ALA A 98 -1.66 -11.32 -11.14
N ILE A 99 -0.69 -10.80 -10.38
CA ILE A 99 -0.76 -10.68 -8.93
C ILE A 99 -1.01 -9.22 -8.59
N THR A 100 -2.13 -8.92 -7.93
CA THR A 100 -2.52 -7.55 -7.56
C THR A 100 -2.49 -7.36 -6.05
N LEU A 101 -2.22 -6.13 -5.64
CA LEU A 101 -2.36 -5.68 -4.26
C LEU A 101 -3.52 -4.70 -4.19
N ASP A 102 -4.43 -4.93 -3.24
CA ASP A 102 -5.49 -3.99 -2.89
C ASP A 102 -5.50 -3.79 -1.36
N ILE A 103 -5.53 -2.55 -0.90
CA ILE A 103 -5.69 -2.18 0.51
C ILE A 103 -7.00 -1.43 0.62
N LYS A 104 -7.97 -1.98 1.35
CA LYS A 104 -9.26 -1.33 1.58
C LYS A 104 -9.36 -0.87 3.02
N ARG A 105 -9.86 0.34 3.25
CA ARG A 105 -10.10 0.89 4.60
C ARG A 105 -11.23 1.89 4.59
N PHE A 106 -11.97 1.99 5.68
CA PHE A 106 -12.97 3.04 5.82
C PHE A 106 -12.30 4.42 5.91
N PRO A 107 -12.91 5.46 5.31
CA PRO A 107 -12.43 6.82 5.43
C PRO A 107 -12.26 7.25 6.89
N ARG A 108 -11.16 7.92 7.17
CA ARG A 108 -10.77 8.50 8.46
C ARG A 108 -10.35 9.94 8.18
N PRO A 109 -11.30 10.88 8.08
CA PRO A 109 -11.01 12.26 7.73
C PRO A 109 -9.85 12.83 8.55
N GLU A 110 -9.79 12.58 9.86
CA GLU A 110 -8.74 13.00 10.79
C GLU A 110 -7.31 12.54 10.43
N GLN A 111 -7.17 11.52 9.58
CA GLN A 111 -5.91 10.96 9.09
C GLN A 111 -5.67 11.30 7.61
N GLU A 112 -6.68 11.80 6.89
CA GLU A 112 -6.76 11.81 5.42
C GLU A 112 -6.70 13.21 4.80
N GLY A 113 -6.19 14.19 5.54
CA GLY A 113 -5.92 15.52 5.02
C GLY A 113 -4.85 15.51 3.92
N GLN A 114 -4.98 16.41 2.92
CA GLN A 114 -3.99 16.56 1.87
C GLN A 114 -2.66 17.05 2.46
N SER A 115 -1.70 16.14 2.55
CA SER A 115 -0.40 16.38 3.17
C SER A 115 0.77 16.18 2.21
N THR A 116 0.48 15.72 0.98
CA THR A 116 1.45 15.57 -0.13
C THR A 116 1.10 16.52 -1.29
N PRO A 117 2.01 16.71 -2.26
CA PRO A 117 1.73 17.47 -3.48
C PRO A 117 0.71 16.80 -4.42
N CYS A 118 0.32 15.55 -4.16
CA CYS A 118 -0.63 14.84 -5.01
C CYS A 118 -2.03 15.42 -4.81
N ALA A 119 -2.70 15.73 -5.92
CA ALA A 119 -4.03 16.32 -5.88
C ALA A 119 -5.11 15.23 -5.64
N PRO A 120 -6.17 15.49 -4.86
CA PRO A 120 -7.20 14.49 -4.53
C PRO A 120 -7.95 13.91 -5.74
N GLU A 121 -7.92 14.57 -6.89
CA GLU A 121 -8.52 14.10 -8.14
C GLU A 121 -7.66 13.07 -8.89
N VAL A 122 -6.36 12.98 -8.60
CA VAL A 122 -5.47 12.03 -9.28
C VAL A 122 -5.81 10.61 -8.85
N ARG A 123 -6.17 9.73 -9.80
CA ARG A 123 -6.49 8.32 -9.51
C ARG A 123 -5.32 7.36 -9.73
N PHE A 124 -4.41 7.69 -10.64
CA PHE A 124 -3.27 6.87 -10.97
C PHE A 124 -1.96 7.56 -10.61
N LEU A 125 -1.07 6.83 -9.95
CA LEU A 125 0.17 7.33 -9.38
C LEU A 125 1.35 6.74 -10.12
N ASP A 126 2.26 7.61 -10.54
CA ASP A 126 3.53 7.22 -11.14
C ASP A 126 4.61 7.09 -10.07
N MET A 127 5.58 6.23 -10.34
CA MET A 127 6.72 6.03 -9.46
C MET A 127 7.63 7.25 -9.46
N THR A 128 8.05 7.71 -8.27
CA THR A 128 9.06 8.76 -8.15
C THR A 128 10.45 8.25 -8.55
N PRO A 129 11.39 9.15 -8.93
CA PRO A 129 12.79 8.79 -9.05
C PRO A 129 13.33 8.11 -7.79
N ALA A 130 14.29 7.19 -7.98
CA ALA A 130 14.91 6.45 -6.89
C ALA A 130 15.70 7.38 -5.97
N ARG A 131 15.64 7.10 -4.67
CA ARG A 131 16.44 7.72 -3.61
C ARG A 131 17.34 6.67 -3.00
N ASN A 132 18.63 6.79 -3.25
CA ASN A 132 19.63 5.92 -2.65
C ASN A 132 20.06 6.52 -1.31
N ILE A 133 19.75 5.83 -0.22
CA ILE A 133 20.11 6.22 1.13
C ILE A 133 21.38 5.48 1.54
N LYS A 134 22.29 6.18 2.22
CA LYS A 134 23.51 5.59 2.75
C LYS A 134 23.16 4.38 3.64
N GLY A 135 23.85 3.26 3.43
CA GLY A 135 23.59 2.01 4.16
C GLY A 135 22.76 0.98 3.40
N GLY A 136 22.75 1.04 2.05
CA GLY A 136 22.19 -0.03 1.21
C GLY A 136 20.67 0.00 1.06
N LEU A 137 20.04 1.17 1.27
CA LEU A 137 18.59 1.32 1.14
C LEU A 137 18.27 2.10 -0.15
N ASN A 138 17.57 1.46 -1.09
CA ASN A 138 17.10 2.09 -2.32
C ASN A 138 15.58 2.23 -2.28
N LEU A 139 15.08 3.47 -2.39
CA LEU A 139 13.67 3.79 -2.17
C LEU A 139 13.04 4.47 -3.38
N ASN A 140 11.87 3.99 -3.79
CA ASN A 140 10.97 4.66 -4.72
C ASN A 140 9.61 4.86 -4.03
N PHE A 141 8.83 5.84 -4.49
CA PHE A 141 7.54 6.14 -3.90
C PHE A 141 6.44 6.23 -4.94
N PHE A 142 5.22 5.88 -4.54
CA PHE A 142 3.97 6.30 -5.17
C PHE A 142 3.28 7.21 -4.17
N VAL A 143 3.04 8.47 -4.54
CA VAL A 143 2.60 9.49 -3.59
C VAL A 143 1.13 9.81 -3.83
N GLY A 144 0.27 9.32 -2.94
CA GLY A 144 -1.16 9.66 -2.92
C GLY A 144 -1.44 10.94 -2.14
N PRO A 145 -2.68 11.44 -2.12
CA PRO A 145 -3.03 12.70 -1.44
C PRO A 145 -2.89 12.62 0.10
N TRP A 146 -3.15 11.44 0.68
CA TRP A 146 -3.13 11.20 2.13
C TRP A 146 -2.39 9.91 2.53
N PHE A 147 -1.77 9.23 1.57
CA PHE A 147 -0.93 8.07 1.81
C PHE A 147 0.31 8.13 0.90
N GLU A 148 1.31 7.31 1.19
CA GLU A 148 2.37 7.00 0.21
C GLU A 148 2.73 5.51 0.30
N ILE A 149 3.06 4.92 -0.84
CA ILE A 149 3.60 3.58 -0.95
C ILE A 149 5.09 3.72 -1.21
N MET A 150 5.92 3.15 -0.35
CA MET A 150 7.36 3.09 -0.53
C MET A 150 7.75 1.70 -1.04
N LEU A 151 8.27 1.62 -2.25
CA LEU A 151 9.00 0.45 -2.73
C LEU A 151 10.44 0.55 -2.21
N SER A 152 10.84 -0.40 -1.39
CA SER A 152 12.17 -0.45 -0.78
C SER A 152 12.92 -1.70 -1.22
N VAL A 153 14.18 -1.52 -1.62
CA VAL A 153 15.17 -2.59 -1.76
C VAL A 153 16.19 -2.41 -0.64
N LEU A 154 16.35 -3.46 0.17
CA LEU A 154 17.37 -3.57 1.20
C LEU A 154 18.49 -4.44 0.62
N GLU A 155 19.64 -3.85 0.35
CA GLU A 155 20.87 -4.61 0.03
C GLU A 155 21.31 -5.48 1.22
N PRO A 156 22.21 -6.46 1.01
CA PRO A 156 22.84 -7.17 2.12
C PRO A 156 23.39 -6.22 3.19
N ASP A 157 23.19 -6.57 4.45
CA ASP A 157 23.51 -5.77 5.66
C ASP A 157 22.75 -4.43 5.78
N ALA A 158 21.81 -4.11 4.89
CA ALA A 158 21.02 -2.90 5.01
C ALA A 158 20.12 -2.95 6.25
N LEU A 159 20.19 -1.88 7.03
CA LEU A 159 19.45 -1.73 8.29
C LEU A 159 18.58 -0.48 8.23
N MET A 160 17.27 -0.66 8.37
CA MET A 160 16.35 0.38 8.80
C MET A 160 16.30 0.36 10.32
N PRO A 161 16.93 1.33 11.03
CA PRO A 161 17.05 1.27 12.48
C PRO A 161 15.68 1.25 13.17
N ARG A 162 15.65 0.72 14.40
CA ARG A 162 14.44 0.68 15.20
C ARG A 162 13.92 2.09 15.46
N HIS A 163 12.68 2.36 15.06
CA HIS A 163 12.05 3.66 15.21
C HIS A 163 10.54 3.52 15.35
N ALA A 164 9.88 4.61 15.74
CA ALA A 164 8.44 4.73 15.79
C ALA A 164 8.03 6.09 15.21
N HIS A 165 6.79 6.20 14.77
CA HIS A 165 6.26 7.45 14.26
C HIS A 165 4.74 7.50 14.35
N ARG A 166 4.21 8.71 14.15
CA ARG A 166 2.77 8.90 13.95
C ARG A 166 2.31 8.20 12.67
N GLY A 167 1.09 7.67 12.69
CA GLY A 167 0.46 6.98 11.58
C GLY A 167 0.71 5.49 11.62
N VAL A 168 -0.11 4.78 10.86
CA VAL A 168 0.06 3.35 10.63
C VAL A 168 1.06 3.09 9.51
N GLN A 169 1.76 1.97 9.61
CA GLN A 169 2.60 1.45 8.53
C GLN A 169 2.24 -0.01 8.24
N ILE A 170 2.01 -0.30 6.96
CA ILE A 170 1.66 -1.64 6.48
C ILE A 170 2.76 -2.10 5.54
N GLY A 171 3.38 -3.24 5.80
CA GLY A 171 4.38 -3.81 4.92
C GLY A 171 3.87 -5.01 4.14
N ILE A 172 4.33 -5.14 2.90
CA ILE A 172 4.13 -6.33 2.06
C ILE A 172 5.48 -6.80 1.52
N GLY A 173 5.86 -8.05 1.83
CA GLY A 173 7.09 -8.65 1.32
C GLY A 173 6.91 -9.11 -0.13
N LEU A 174 7.92 -8.87 -0.98
CA LEU A 174 7.88 -9.16 -2.41
C LEU A 174 8.93 -10.19 -2.84
N GLU A 175 10.22 -9.90 -2.66
CA GLU A 175 11.31 -10.78 -3.10
C GLU A 175 12.39 -10.84 -2.02
N GLY A 176 13.04 -11.99 -1.87
CA GLY A 176 14.03 -12.21 -0.83
C GLY A 176 13.39 -12.27 0.56
N GLU A 177 14.23 -12.17 1.58
CA GLU A 177 13.78 -12.16 2.98
C GLU A 177 14.71 -11.34 3.87
N TYR A 178 14.15 -10.80 4.95
CA TYR A 178 14.92 -10.09 5.96
C TYR A 178 14.24 -10.20 7.34
N ARG A 179 14.95 -9.81 8.41
CA ARG A 179 14.39 -9.83 9.76
C ARG A 179 13.56 -8.56 9.95
N MET A 180 12.28 -8.72 10.26
CA MET A 180 11.38 -7.62 10.59
C MET A 180 10.95 -7.70 12.04
N ASP A 181 11.16 -6.61 12.78
CA ASP A 181 10.65 -6.45 14.13
C ASP A 181 9.49 -5.46 14.13
N VAL A 182 8.40 -5.77 14.80
CA VAL A 182 7.26 -4.88 15.04
C VAL A 182 6.78 -5.08 16.47
N GLY A 183 6.79 -4.02 17.28
CA GLY A 183 6.51 -4.13 18.70
C GLY A 183 7.50 -5.09 19.38
N ASP A 184 6.98 -6.08 20.08
CA ASP A 184 7.72 -7.16 20.74
C ASP A 184 7.86 -8.43 19.89
N GLU A 185 7.36 -8.42 18.65
CA GLU A 185 7.46 -9.55 17.73
C GLU A 185 8.58 -9.37 16.69
N THR A 186 9.23 -10.48 16.35
CA THR A 186 10.22 -10.58 15.27
C THR A 186 9.84 -11.74 14.36
N GLN A 187 9.80 -11.50 13.05
CA GLN A 187 9.56 -12.55 12.06
C GLN A 187 10.53 -12.45 10.88
N ARG A 188 10.64 -13.57 10.15
CA ARG A 188 11.26 -13.59 8.84
C ARG A 188 10.27 -13.06 7.82
N PHE A 189 10.55 -11.90 7.25
CA PHE A 189 9.65 -11.20 6.36
C PHE A 189 10.06 -11.45 4.92
N SER A 190 9.19 -12.11 4.17
CA SER A 190 9.43 -12.59 2.82
C SER A 190 8.19 -12.42 1.94
N GLU A 191 8.23 -12.91 0.69
CA GLU A 191 7.10 -12.84 -0.25
C GLU A 191 5.77 -13.28 0.39
N ASN A 192 4.70 -12.50 0.15
CA ASN A 192 3.35 -12.69 0.69
C ASN A 192 3.23 -12.58 2.23
N CYS A 193 4.28 -12.17 2.94
CA CYS A 193 4.14 -11.75 4.33
C CYS A 193 3.58 -10.32 4.40
N VAL A 194 2.69 -10.09 5.37
CA VAL A 194 2.19 -8.76 5.72
C VAL A 194 2.60 -8.46 7.16
N TYR A 195 3.08 -7.25 7.41
CA TYR A 195 3.17 -6.72 8.77
C TYR A 195 2.29 -5.48 8.91
N PHE A 196 1.83 -5.24 10.13
CA PHE A 196 1.07 -4.06 10.52
C PHE A 196 1.69 -3.43 11.76
N ALA A 197 2.20 -2.20 11.62
CA ALA A 197 2.67 -1.38 12.73
C ALA A 197 1.64 -0.26 12.98
N PRO A 198 0.86 -0.34 14.08
CA PRO A 198 -0.03 0.74 14.50
C PRO A 198 0.73 2.03 14.86
N ASP A 199 -0.05 3.09 15.13
CA ASP A 199 0.48 4.39 15.57
C ASP A 199 1.48 4.25 16.73
N GLN A 200 2.67 4.83 16.56
CA GLN A 200 3.75 4.84 17.55
C GLN A 200 4.29 3.46 17.97
N ILE A 201 3.97 2.38 17.24
CA ILE A 201 4.56 1.07 17.51
C ILE A 201 5.98 1.00 16.93
N PRO A 202 7.01 0.73 17.75
CA PRO A 202 8.38 0.64 17.27
C PRO A 202 8.58 -0.54 16.32
N HIS A 203 9.32 -0.33 15.23
CA HIS A 203 9.60 -1.35 14.24
C HIS A 203 11.00 -1.17 13.62
N MET A 204 11.55 -2.23 13.05
CA MET A 204 12.91 -2.32 12.52
C MET A 204 12.96 -3.34 11.38
N GLY A 205 13.77 -3.08 10.35
CA GLY A 205 14.04 -4.04 9.29
C GLY A 205 15.54 -4.21 9.09
N HIS A 206 16.05 -5.44 9.11
CA HIS A 206 17.46 -5.75 8.89
C HIS A 206 17.60 -6.87 7.89
N ASN A 207 18.21 -6.59 6.74
CA ASN A 207 18.62 -7.61 5.81
C ASN A 207 19.94 -8.22 6.27
N ASP A 208 19.85 -9.26 7.10
CA ASP A 208 20.96 -10.10 7.55
C ASP A 208 21.24 -11.28 6.62
N THR A 209 20.81 -11.20 5.35
CA THR A 209 21.11 -12.19 4.32
C THR A 209 22.17 -11.69 3.34
N ASP A 210 22.64 -12.58 2.46
CA ASP A 210 23.60 -12.27 1.40
C ASP A 210 22.94 -11.84 0.08
N ARG A 211 21.61 -11.68 0.04
CA ARG A 211 20.85 -11.28 -1.15
C ARG A 211 20.02 -10.03 -0.86
N PRO A 212 19.76 -9.17 -1.87
CA PRO A 212 18.82 -8.08 -1.71
C PRO A 212 17.41 -8.60 -1.39
N ALA A 213 16.65 -7.81 -0.65
CA ALA A 213 15.24 -8.08 -0.36
C ALA A 213 14.37 -6.85 -0.70
N THR A 214 13.20 -7.10 -1.26
CA THR A 214 12.27 -6.08 -1.75
C THR A 214 10.96 -6.15 -1.00
N SER A 215 10.43 -4.99 -0.59
CA SER A 215 9.13 -4.87 0.06
C SER A 215 8.43 -3.55 -0.28
N LEU A 216 7.11 -3.54 -0.15
CA LEU A 216 6.29 -2.32 -0.13
C LEU A 216 6.01 -1.92 1.31
N ASN A 217 5.99 -0.62 1.58
CA ASN A 217 5.65 -0.06 2.89
C ASN A 217 4.69 1.11 2.68
N ILE A 218 3.47 0.98 3.18
CA ILE A 218 2.40 1.97 3.01
C ILE A 218 2.29 2.78 4.30
N PHE A 219 2.37 4.10 4.17
CA PHE A 219 2.31 5.04 5.28
C PHE A 219 1.00 5.83 5.23
N ILE A 220 0.23 5.80 6.33
CA ILE A 220 -1.00 6.57 6.48
C ILE A 220 -1.01 7.25 7.87
N PRO A 221 -0.87 8.59 7.96
CA PRO A 221 -0.59 9.54 6.88
C PRO A 221 0.82 9.36 6.26
N PRO A 222 1.15 10.09 5.17
CA PRO A 222 2.44 10.03 4.52
C PRO A 222 3.56 10.55 5.43
N ARG A 223 4.80 10.13 5.18
CA ARG A 223 5.96 10.41 6.04
C ARG A 223 7.08 11.16 5.32
N TRP A 224 7.35 10.84 4.06
CA TRP A 224 8.53 11.29 3.34
C TRP A 224 8.23 12.41 2.35
N ASN A 225 7.16 12.30 1.57
CA ASN A 225 6.87 13.18 0.43
C ASN A 225 5.84 14.26 0.78
N LEU A 226 6.13 14.98 1.86
CA LEU A 226 5.20 15.94 2.43
C LEU A 226 5.32 17.32 1.78
N LEU A 227 4.19 18.01 1.68
CA LEU A 227 4.16 19.45 1.45
C LEU A 227 4.92 20.19 2.58
N PRO A 228 5.43 21.40 2.32
CA PRO A 228 5.83 22.32 3.39
C PRO A 228 4.69 22.47 4.40
N LYS A 229 5.00 22.53 5.71
CA LYS A 229 3.99 22.54 6.79
C LYS A 229 2.86 23.55 6.55
N ARG A 230 3.20 24.76 6.09
CA ARG A 230 2.26 25.86 5.79
C ARG A 230 1.28 25.60 4.64
N LEU A 231 1.51 24.55 3.84
CA LEU A 231 0.69 24.18 2.68
C LEU A 231 -0.09 22.88 2.92
N ARG A 232 0.13 22.21 4.06
CA ARG A 232 -0.62 21.01 4.43
C ARG A 232 -2.01 21.46 4.87
N LYS A 233 -3.05 20.94 4.25
CA LYS A 233 -4.41 21.19 4.69
C LYS A 233 -4.72 20.20 5.81
N THR A 234 -4.81 20.70 7.04
CA THR A 234 -5.52 19.98 8.10
C THR A 234 -7.02 20.07 7.83
N ILE A 235 -7.78 19.05 8.22
CA ILE A 235 -9.23 18.99 7.96
C ILE A 235 -9.98 20.18 8.60
N ASP A 236 -9.41 20.80 9.63
CA ASP A 236 -9.97 21.98 10.30
C ASP A 236 -9.93 23.28 9.47
N GLU A 237 -9.35 23.27 8.26
CA GLU A 237 -9.30 24.45 7.36
C GLU A 237 -10.12 24.28 6.07
N ALA A 238 -10.99 23.27 5.99
CA ALA A 238 -12.01 23.24 4.93
C ALA A 238 -13.04 24.35 5.20
N PRO A 239 -13.22 25.33 4.29
CA PRO A 239 -14.07 26.49 4.56
C PRO A 239 -15.52 26.06 4.73
N ASP A 240 -16.19 26.64 5.74
CA ASP A 240 -17.63 26.86 5.75
C ASP A 240 -18.06 27.45 4.39
N ALA A 241 -18.50 26.61 3.46
CA ALA A 241 -19.03 27.06 2.18
C ALA A 241 -19.93 26.03 1.51
N ILE A 242 -21.03 25.66 2.17
CA ILE A 242 -22.33 25.53 1.48
C ILE A 242 -23.40 26.16 2.40
N ARG A 243 -23.75 27.41 2.10
CA ARG A 243 -25.09 27.96 2.33
C ARG A 243 -25.81 27.94 0.99
#